data_AF-A0A9X4BWE0-F1
#
_entry.id   AF-A0A9X4BWE0-F1
#
_cell.length_a   1.000
_cell.length_b   1.000
_cell.length_c   1.000
_cell.angle_alpha   90.00
_cell.angle_beta   90.00
_cell.angle_gamma   90.00
#
_symmetry.space_group_name_H-M   'P 1'
#
loop_
_entity.id
_entity.type
_entity.pdbx_description
1 polymer ?
#
loop_
_entity_poly.entity_id
_entity_poly.type
_entity_poly.pdbx_seq_one_letter_code
_entity_poly.pdbx_strand_id
1 'polypeptide(L)'
;MYNIDAYNQARAAQQEDTSNSPRYSEVTEFTEDHATSYGQAGSLSPELAALSLQPSPPRAANSSRTSRSRLGSLFGRTSGSREFRSSSETPNRLPGPSTSLDWEEQSLVGAARWPSMYNQSHTDENKDYCRSMYRSSREAGSRIASGQINSFSELWNCATEWRLGRLSYNAPGREAFATQREAGSVFNTKLDMQYASIIPMIINNSKSKRKRYGGPYLSGIECKVYKQKGKIHGQEIPLNELWAAIDQRQVAVKLQEVYNQDVDFEVLEDTLQRNHPNNIVHTDARYLSVIKGHLEQLFNQAKSPLRKREALDLIARIHWWAASAAPDMRGSAAKAEFAARALANAHGIEFPPFRDGIVPDIEAMLSSEKNFVERYSSFMERRPS
;
A
#
# COMPACT_ATOMS: atom_id res chain seq x y z
N MET A 1 43.39 9.49 0.18
CA MET A 1 42.58 9.25 -1.03
C MET A 1 42.76 7.79 -1.39
N TYR A 2 41.76 6.95 -1.09
CA TYR A 2 41.79 5.54 -1.46
C TYR A 2 40.78 5.29 -2.57
N ASN A 3 41.24 4.52 -3.55
CA ASN A 3 40.66 4.38 -4.88
C ASN A 3 39.36 3.56 -4.81
N ILE A 4 38.23 4.22 -5.07
CA ILE A 4 36.89 3.62 -5.17
C ILE A 4 36.85 2.49 -6.22
N ASP A 5 37.77 2.51 -7.19
CA ASP A 5 37.87 1.48 -8.22
C ASP A 5 38.36 0.13 -7.66
N ALA A 6 39.17 0.12 -6.58
CA ALA A 6 39.65 -1.12 -5.98
C ALA A 6 38.54 -1.88 -5.24
N TYR A 7 37.58 -1.17 -4.64
CA TYR A 7 36.42 -1.77 -3.99
C TYR A 7 35.42 -2.35 -5.01
N ASN A 8 35.23 -1.65 -6.14
CA ASN A 8 34.36 -2.13 -7.21
C ASN A 8 35.00 -3.30 -7.99
N GLN A 9 36.33 -3.33 -8.15
CA GLN A 9 37.06 -4.43 -8.80
C GLN A 9 37.08 -5.70 -7.94
N ALA A 10 37.27 -5.60 -6.61
CA ALA A 10 37.20 -6.75 -5.72
C ALA A 10 35.82 -7.40 -5.72
N ARG A 11 34.76 -6.59 -5.87
CA ARG A 11 33.37 -7.06 -5.95
C ARG A 11 33.02 -7.68 -7.32
N ALA A 12 33.60 -7.18 -8.41
CA ALA A 12 33.43 -7.75 -9.75
C ALA A 12 34.17 -9.08 -9.91
N ALA A 13 35.38 -9.21 -9.35
CA ALA A 13 36.16 -10.45 -9.39
C ALA A 13 35.50 -11.62 -8.63
N GLN A 14 34.70 -11.33 -7.60
CA GLN A 14 33.89 -12.35 -6.91
C GLN A 14 32.59 -12.73 -7.65
N GLN A 15 32.15 -11.95 -8.64
CA GLN A 15 30.96 -12.26 -9.44
C GLN A 15 31.26 -13.13 -10.67
N GLU A 16 32.48 -13.10 -11.21
CA GLU A 16 32.84 -13.92 -12.38
C GLU A 16 32.90 -15.44 -12.05
N ASP A 17 33.23 -15.80 -10.80
CA ASP A 17 33.38 -17.20 -10.37
C ASP A 17 32.04 -17.91 -10.04
N THR A 18 30.91 -17.20 -10.13
CA THR A 18 29.55 -17.77 -9.90
C THR A 18 28.71 -17.82 -11.18
N SER A 19 29.31 -17.55 -12.34
CA SER A 19 28.61 -17.46 -13.63
C SER A 19 28.08 -18.79 -14.19
N ASN A 20 28.24 -19.91 -13.48
CA ASN A 20 27.73 -21.23 -13.88
C ASN A 20 27.00 -21.99 -12.75
N SER A 21 26.16 -21.32 -11.96
CA SER A 21 25.17 -21.99 -11.12
C SER A 21 23.82 -21.27 -11.11
N PRO A 22 22.70 -22.02 -11.08
CA PRO A 22 21.36 -21.46 -11.18
C PRO A 22 21.09 -20.50 -10.01
N ARG A 23 20.50 -19.35 -10.32
CA ARG A 23 20.10 -18.32 -9.34
C ARG A 23 19.11 -18.92 -8.33
N TYR A 24 19.62 -19.33 -7.18
CA TYR A 24 18.83 -19.59 -5.99
C TYR A 24 18.25 -18.26 -5.50
N SER A 25 16.93 -18.13 -5.62
CA SER A 25 16.15 -17.22 -4.80
C SER A 25 15.73 -18.05 -3.60
N GLU A 26 16.58 -18.09 -2.57
CA GLU A 26 16.29 -18.87 -1.38
C GLU A 26 15.24 -18.19 -0.52
N VAL A 27 14.16 -18.94 -0.42
CA VAL A 27 13.06 -18.83 0.52
C VAL A 27 13.61 -19.17 1.89
N THR A 28 13.54 -18.24 2.84
CA THR A 28 13.62 -18.62 4.25
C THR A 28 12.27 -19.18 4.64
N GLU A 29 12.23 -20.51 4.85
CA GLU A 29 11.11 -21.20 5.49
C GLU A 29 10.84 -20.57 6.86
N PHE A 30 9.56 -20.28 7.12
CA PHE A 30 9.10 -19.93 8.45
C PHE A 30 9.10 -21.20 9.30
N THR A 31 10.12 -21.36 10.15
CA THR A 31 10.03 -22.26 11.29
C THR A 31 9.71 -21.45 12.54
N GLU A 32 8.57 -21.79 13.16
CA GLU A 32 8.24 -21.40 14.52
C GLU A 32 9.28 -22.03 15.47
N ASP A 33 10.13 -21.21 16.09
CA ASP A 33 10.32 -21.20 17.55
C ASP A 33 11.48 -20.28 17.98
N HIS A 34 11.35 -19.79 19.21
CA HIS A 34 12.26 -18.91 19.99
C HIS A 34 11.86 -17.44 20.09
N ALA A 35 10.83 -17.22 20.92
CA ALA A 35 10.61 -15.97 21.62
C ALA A 35 11.80 -15.65 22.55
N THR A 36 12.60 -14.64 22.20
CA THR A 36 13.47 -13.94 23.15
C THR A 36 12.81 -12.62 23.56
N SER A 37 12.60 -12.49 24.87
CA SER A 37 11.86 -11.40 25.50
C SER A 37 12.63 -10.09 25.45
N TYR A 38 12.10 -9.06 24.78
CA TYR A 38 12.36 -7.65 25.14
C TYR A 38 11.21 -6.72 24.71
N GLY A 39 10.69 -5.95 25.67
CA GLY A 39 9.82 -4.80 25.45
C GLY A 39 8.33 -5.09 25.66
N GLN A 40 7.77 -4.61 26.79
CA GLN A 40 6.34 -4.64 27.07
C GLN A 40 5.53 -4.14 25.86
N ALA A 41 4.76 -5.04 25.25
CA ALA A 41 3.72 -4.71 24.30
C ALA A 41 2.68 -3.86 25.05
N GLY A 42 2.67 -2.55 24.80
CA GLY A 42 1.66 -1.67 25.39
C GLY A 42 0.28 -2.13 24.95
N SER A 43 -0.58 -2.52 25.90
CA SER A 43 -1.97 -2.91 25.63
C SER A 43 -2.68 -1.84 24.78
N LEU A 44 -3.55 -2.25 23.85
CA LEU A 44 -4.48 -1.32 23.22
C LEU A 44 -5.21 -0.54 24.33
N SER A 45 -5.40 0.77 24.15
CA SER A 45 -6.23 1.52 25.10
C SER A 45 -7.65 0.93 25.08
N PRO A 46 -8.36 0.90 26.22
CA PRO A 46 -9.72 0.36 26.29
C PRO A 46 -10.69 0.96 25.25
N GLU A 47 -10.45 2.21 24.84
CA GLU A 47 -11.21 2.90 23.79
C GLU A 47 -11.02 2.31 22.38
N LEU A 48 -9.82 1.82 22.01
CA LEU A 48 -9.59 1.14 20.72
C LEU A 48 -10.16 -0.27 20.68
N ALA A 49 -10.11 -0.98 21.81
CA ALA A 49 -10.69 -2.31 21.93
C ALA A 49 -12.21 -2.27 21.77
N ALA A 50 -12.86 -1.24 22.31
CA ALA A 50 -14.32 -1.03 22.18
C ALA A 50 -14.77 -0.69 20.75
N LEU A 51 -13.94 0.00 19.96
CA LEU A 51 -14.23 0.34 18.57
C LEU A 51 -14.13 -0.86 17.60
N SER A 52 -13.45 -1.95 17.98
CA SER A 52 -13.31 -3.16 17.15
C SER A 52 -14.54 -4.09 17.22
N LEU A 53 -15.50 -3.83 18.10
CA LEU A 53 -16.55 -4.80 18.45
C LEU A 53 -18.00 -4.30 18.21
N GLN A 54 -18.21 -3.17 17.52
CA GLN A 54 -19.57 -2.71 17.24
C GLN A 54 -20.04 -3.12 15.82
N PRO A 55 -21.00 -4.06 15.69
CA PRO A 55 -21.72 -4.24 14.44
C PRO A 55 -22.63 -3.03 14.18
N SER A 56 -22.65 -2.57 12.91
CA SER A 56 -23.55 -1.52 12.45
C SER A 56 -25.02 -1.86 12.76
N PRO A 57 -25.82 -0.92 13.31
CA PRO A 57 -27.24 -1.19 13.55
C PRO A 57 -28.03 -1.31 12.23
N PRO A 58 -29.00 -2.23 12.13
CA PRO A 58 -29.85 -2.35 10.95
C PRO A 58 -30.77 -1.12 10.80
N ARG A 59 -30.87 -0.61 9.57
CA ARG A 59 -31.79 0.49 9.20
C ARG A 59 -33.24 0.07 9.48
N ALA A 60 -33.95 0.87 10.28
CA ALA A 60 -35.39 0.79 10.46
C ALA A 60 -36.12 1.07 9.14
N ALA A 61 -36.98 0.13 8.73
CA ALA A 61 -37.91 0.30 7.63
C ALA A 61 -39.07 1.20 8.09
N ASN A 62 -39.20 2.39 7.47
CA ASN A 62 -40.37 3.22 7.69
C ASN A 62 -41.50 2.86 6.72
N SER A 63 -42.50 2.25 7.33
CA SER A 63 -43.91 2.08 6.98
C SER A 63 -44.46 2.90 5.82
N SER A 64 -45.11 2.15 4.92
CA SER A 64 -46.20 2.55 4.05
C SER A 64 -47.28 3.37 4.77
N ARG A 65 -47.66 4.50 4.17
CA ARG A 65 -48.89 5.22 4.53
C ARG A 65 -49.82 5.23 3.32
N THR A 66 -50.87 4.42 3.45
CA THR A 66 -52.03 4.35 2.58
C THR A 66 -52.83 5.65 2.62
N SER A 67 -53.17 6.18 1.45
CA SER A 67 -54.28 7.12 1.27
C SER A 67 -55.11 6.71 0.06
N ARG A 68 -56.33 6.23 0.31
CA ARG A 68 -57.40 6.03 -0.67
C ARG A 68 -58.13 7.36 -0.93
N SER A 69 -58.62 7.52 -2.17
CA SER A 69 -59.77 8.31 -2.68
C SER A 69 -59.32 9.17 -3.87
N ARG A 70 -60.04 9.33 -4.99
CA ARG A 70 -61.37 8.91 -5.48
C ARG A 70 -61.39 9.21 -7.00
N LEU A 71 -62.18 8.42 -7.74
CA LEU A 71 -63.00 8.74 -8.94
C LEU A 71 -62.47 9.67 -10.06
N GLY A 72 -62.54 9.16 -11.30
CA GLY A 72 -62.59 9.98 -12.52
C GLY A 72 -62.40 9.20 -13.81
N SER A 73 -63.46 8.56 -14.30
CA SER A 73 -63.56 8.09 -15.69
C SER A 73 -63.75 9.27 -16.63
N LEU A 74 -62.98 9.35 -17.72
CA LEU A 74 -63.41 9.95 -19.00
C LEU A 74 -62.43 9.61 -20.13
N PHE A 75 -63.01 9.31 -21.29
CA PHE A 75 -62.44 8.90 -22.56
C PHE A 75 -61.37 9.86 -23.14
N GLY A 76 -60.45 9.31 -23.94
CA GLY A 76 -59.66 10.10 -24.88
C GLY A 76 -58.56 9.31 -25.60
N ARG A 77 -58.88 8.72 -26.76
CA ARG A 77 -57.89 8.29 -27.76
C ARG A 77 -57.16 9.50 -28.33
N THR A 78 -55.84 9.53 -28.29
CA THR A 78 -55.01 10.11 -29.36
C THR A 78 -53.68 9.35 -29.48
N SER A 79 -53.38 8.99 -30.72
CA SER A 79 -52.10 8.48 -31.20
C SER A 79 -51.06 9.60 -31.14
N GLY A 80 -49.84 9.28 -30.69
CA GLY A 80 -48.73 10.23 -30.63
C GLY A 80 -47.49 9.56 -30.08
N SER A 81 -46.60 9.18 -31.00
CA SER A 81 -45.24 8.72 -30.77
C SER A 81 -44.50 9.60 -29.77
N ARG A 82 -44.20 9.04 -28.60
CA ARG A 82 -43.11 9.50 -27.74
C ARG A 82 -42.30 8.27 -27.36
N GLU A 83 -41.10 8.22 -27.92
CA GLU A 83 -40.03 7.36 -27.43
C GLU A 83 -39.96 7.52 -25.91
N PHE A 84 -40.26 6.44 -25.21
CA PHE A 84 -39.99 6.30 -23.79
C PHE A 84 -38.47 6.33 -23.63
N ARG A 85 -37.87 7.52 -23.49
CA ARG A 85 -36.59 7.63 -22.80
C ARG A 85 -36.83 7.19 -21.36
N SER A 86 -36.61 5.89 -21.13
CA SER A 86 -36.39 5.32 -19.81
C SER A 86 -35.09 5.91 -19.24
N SER A 87 -35.14 7.17 -18.81
CA SER A 87 -34.22 7.69 -17.81
C SER A 87 -34.71 7.19 -16.45
N SER A 88 -34.56 5.89 -16.20
CA SER A 88 -34.41 5.39 -14.84
C SER A 88 -32.98 5.66 -14.40
N GLU A 89 -32.61 6.94 -14.32
CA GLU A 89 -31.44 7.36 -13.56
C GLU A 89 -31.75 7.03 -12.11
N THR A 90 -31.30 5.85 -11.66
CA THR A 90 -31.21 5.56 -10.24
C THR A 90 -30.35 6.67 -9.63
N PRO A 91 -30.89 7.55 -8.75
CA PRO A 91 -30.24 8.83 -8.39
C PRO A 91 -28.91 8.73 -7.63
N ASN A 92 -28.36 7.53 -7.46
CA ASN A 92 -27.25 7.21 -6.56
C ASN A 92 -26.14 6.37 -7.21
N ARG A 93 -26.10 6.20 -8.54
CA ARG A 93 -25.01 5.47 -9.19
C ARG A 93 -23.87 6.40 -9.56
N LEU A 94 -22.64 5.97 -9.26
CA LEU A 94 -21.43 6.64 -9.71
C LEU A 94 -21.30 6.50 -11.24
N PRO A 95 -20.60 7.43 -11.92
CA PRO A 95 -20.52 7.42 -13.39
C PRO A 95 -19.78 6.19 -13.97
N GLY A 96 -18.88 5.57 -13.20
CA GLY A 96 -18.01 4.52 -13.70
C GLY A 96 -16.89 5.05 -14.61
N PRO A 97 -16.04 4.16 -15.16
CA PRO A 97 -14.88 4.55 -15.94
C PRO A 97 -15.29 5.29 -17.24
N SER A 98 -14.73 6.49 -17.48
CA SER A 98 -15.20 7.41 -18.53
C SER A 98 -14.15 7.72 -19.60
N THR A 99 -12.93 8.04 -19.21
CA THR A 99 -11.79 8.32 -20.10
C THR A 99 -10.83 7.14 -20.09
N SER A 100 -9.78 7.17 -20.90
CA SER A 100 -8.77 6.11 -20.93
C SER A 100 -7.40 6.72 -21.12
N LEU A 101 -6.42 6.17 -20.41
CA LEU A 101 -5.00 6.46 -20.63
C LEU A 101 -4.57 5.95 -22.00
N ASP A 102 -3.54 6.57 -22.57
CA ASP A 102 -2.91 6.02 -23.77
C ASP A 102 -2.14 4.72 -23.45
N TRP A 103 -1.69 4.03 -24.49
CA TRP A 103 -1.06 2.71 -24.33
C TRP A 103 0.25 2.74 -23.53
N GLU A 104 1.02 3.81 -23.64
CA GLU A 104 2.28 3.97 -22.90
C GLU A 104 2.00 4.27 -21.43
N GLU A 105 1.07 5.17 -21.15
CA GLU A 105 0.60 5.48 -19.79
C GLU A 105 0.04 4.22 -19.10
N GLN A 106 -0.77 3.40 -19.80
CA GLN A 106 -1.27 2.13 -19.25
C GLN A 106 -0.14 1.17 -18.85
N SER A 107 1.00 1.24 -19.54
CA SER A 107 2.16 0.39 -19.29
C SER A 107 2.98 0.81 -18.06
N LEU A 108 2.56 1.86 -17.36
CA LEU A 108 3.21 2.39 -16.14
C LEU A 108 2.32 2.35 -14.89
N VAL A 109 1.05 1.96 -15.03
CA VAL A 109 0.09 1.86 -13.92
C VAL A 109 0.49 0.74 -12.95
N GLY A 110 0.84 1.09 -11.70
CA GLY A 110 1.34 0.11 -10.71
C GLY A 110 2.83 -0.18 -10.75
N ALA A 111 3.59 0.52 -11.61
CA ALA A 111 5.03 0.34 -11.68
C ALA A 111 5.72 0.93 -10.44
N ALA A 112 6.66 0.17 -9.86
CA ALA A 112 7.57 0.68 -8.84
C ALA A 112 8.71 1.47 -9.50
N ARG A 113 8.49 2.77 -9.71
CA ARG A 113 9.43 3.66 -10.43
C ARG A 113 10.49 4.24 -9.51
N TRP A 114 11.34 3.37 -8.97
CA TRP A 114 12.40 3.76 -8.03
C TRP A 114 13.32 4.85 -8.61
N PRO A 115 13.80 5.82 -7.81
CA PRO A 115 14.78 6.81 -8.25
C PRO A 115 16.20 6.22 -8.25
N SER A 116 16.38 5.05 -8.86
CA SER A 116 17.62 4.29 -8.88
C SER A 116 17.66 3.30 -10.05
N MET A 117 18.76 2.57 -10.19
CA MET A 117 18.92 1.49 -11.18
C MET A 117 17.90 0.35 -11.06
N TYR A 118 17.12 0.29 -9.97
CA TYR A 118 16.05 -0.69 -9.78
C TYR A 118 14.72 -0.30 -10.44
N ASN A 119 14.68 0.82 -11.17
CA ASN A 119 13.52 1.14 -12.00
C ASN A 119 13.45 0.20 -13.20
N GLN A 120 12.52 -0.74 -13.14
CA GLN A 120 12.30 -1.74 -14.19
C GLN A 120 11.03 -1.48 -15.01
N SER A 121 10.44 -0.27 -14.95
CA SER A 121 9.18 0.04 -15.65
C SER A 121 9.25 -0.07 -17.18
N HIS A 122 10.46 -0.18 -17.73
CA HIS A 122 10.71 -0.30 -19.16
C HIS A 122 10.64 -1.75 -19.68
N THR A 123 10.72 -2.77 -18.82
CA THR A 123 10.74 -4.18 -19.24
C THR A 123 9.37 -4.66 -19.71
N ASP A 124 9.33 -5.56 -20.69
CA ASP A 124 8.07 -6.03 -21.27
C ASP A 124 7.17 -6.74 -20.23
N GLU A 125 7.77 -7.53 -19.34
CA GLU A 125 7.05 -8.19 -18.23
C GLU A 125 6.36 -7.16 -17.32
N ASN A 126 7.06 -6.07 -16.95
CA ASN A 126 6.48 -5.02 -16.11
C ASN A 126 5.42 -4.21 -16.86
N LYS A 127 5.61 -3.94 -18.16
CA LYS A 127 4.58 -3.27 -18.97
C LYS A 127 3.29 -4.08 -19.02
N ASP A 128 3.39 -5.39 -19.19
CA ASP A 128 2.22 -6.28 -19.22
C ASP A 128 1.56 -6.42 -17.85
N TYR A 129 2.34 -6.48 -16.77
CA TYR A 129 1.84 -6.38 -15.40
C TYR A 129 1.04 -5.09 -15.20
N CYS A 130 1.58 -3.94 -15.62
CA CYS A 130 0.96 -2.64 -15.43
C CYS A 130 -0.34 -2.48 -16.23
N ARG A 131 -0.34 -2.90 -17.50
CA ARG A 131 -1.56 -2.91 -18.34
C ARG A 131 -2.64 -3.80 -17.73
N SER A 132 -2.26 -4.94 -17.14
CA SER A 132 -3.20 -5.79 -16.43
C SER A 132 -3.79 -5.08 -15.22
N MET A 133 -2.98 -4.39 -14.42
CA MET A 133 -3.47 -3.59 -13.28
C MET A 133 -4.46 -2.51 -13.73
N TYR A 134 -4.12 -1.80 -14.80
CA TYR A 134 -4.97 -0.78 -15.39
C TYR A 134 -6.34 -1.35 -15.76
N ARG A 135 -6.40 -2.44 -16.52
CA ARG A 135 -7.66 -3.08 -16.94
C ARG A 135 -8.47 -3.57 -15.74
N SER A 136 -7.85 -4.30 -14.82
CA SER A 136 -8.54 -4.91 -13.68
C SER A 136 -9.01 -3.88 -12.66
N SER A 137 -8.26 -2.79 -12.43
CA SER A 137 -8.73 -1.71 -11.56
C SER A 137 -9.89 -0.93 -12.17
N ARG A 138 -9.96 -0.77 -13.51
CA ARG A 138 -11.12 -0.20 -14.19
C ARG A 138 -12.35 -1.08 -14.08
N GLU A 139 -12.20 -2.39 -14.26
CA GLU A 139 -13.28 -3.36 -14.08
C GLU A 139 -13.83 -3.31 -12.64
N ALA A 140 -12.95 -3.31 -11.64
CA ALA A 140 -13.34 -3.10 -10.24
C ALA A 140 -14.06 -1.76 -10.04
N GLY A 141 -13.62 -0.68 -10.70
CA GLY A 141 -14.31 0.61 -10.70
C GLY A 141 -15.73 0.55 -11.25
N SER A 142 -15.96 -0.15 -12.36
CA SER A 142 -17.32 -0.41 -12.89
C SER A 142 -18.19 -1.21 -11.91
N ARG A 143 -17.60 -2.18 -11.21
CA ARG A 143 -18.28 -3.00 -10.19
C ARG A 143 -18.64 -2.17 -8.95
N ILE A 144 -17.78 -1.23 -8.52
CA ILE A 144 -18.11 -0.28 -7.45
C ILE A 144 -19.27 0.64 -7.91
N ALA A 145 -19.18 1.22 -9.11
CA ALA A 145 -20.17 2.16 -9.61
C ALA A 145 -21.58 1.56 -9.79
N SER A 146 -21.64 0.28 -10.13
CA SER A 146 -22.90 -0.48 -10.25
C SER A 146 -23.44 -1.02 -8.92
N GLY A 147 -22.66 -0.92 -7.82
CA GLY A 147 -23.00 -1.46 -6.51
C GLY A 147 -22.79 -2.98 -6.38
N GLN A 148 -21.92 -3.57 -7.22
CA GLN A 148 -21.50 -4.98 -7.10
C GLN A 148 -20.35 -5.18 -6.11
N ILE A 149 -19.51 -4.16 -5.91
CA ILE A 149 -18.53 -4.10 -4.80
C ILE A 149 -19.05 -3.04 -3.83
N ASN A 150 -19.35 -3.45 -2.60
CA ASN A 150 -20.04 -2.63 -1.60
C ASN A 150 -19.26 -2.41 -0.29
N SER A 151 -18.10 -3.04 -0.15
CA SER A 151 -17.16 -2.85 0.98
C SER A 151 -15.72 -2.69 0.51
N PHE A 152 -14.87 -2.13 1.37
CA PHE A 152 -13.43 -2.07 1.10
C PHE A 152 -12.81 -3.47 1.07
N SER A 153 -13.28 -4.38 1.93
CA SER A 153 -12.81 -5.76 1.97
C SER A 153 -13.05 -6.51 0.66
N GLU A 154 -14.21 -6.34 0.02
CA GLU A 154 -14.48 -6.91 -1.31
C GLU A 154 -13.53 -6.33 -2.37
N LEU A 155 -13.26 -5.02 -2.32
CA LEU A 155 -12.31 -4.38 -3.22
C LEU A 155 -10.88 -4.91 -2.99
N TRP A 156 -10.46 -5.06 -1.74
CA TRP A 156 -9.15 -5.60 -1.38
C TRP A 156 -8.98 -7.05 -1.81
N ASN A 157 -10.05 -7.86 -1.73
CA ASN A 157 -10.07 -9.22 -2.24
C ASN A 157 -9.91 -9.23 -3.77
N CYS A 158 -10.61 -8.36 -4.50
CA CYS A 158 -10.41 -8.22 -5.95
C CYS A 158 -8.95 -7.87 -6.30
N ALA A 159 -8.35 -6.95 -5.55
CA ALA A 159 -6.95 -6.58 -5.72
C ALA A 159 -5.99 -7.75 -5.41
N THR A 160 -6.33 -8.57 -4.41
CA THR A 160 -5.57 -9.76 -4.02
C THR A 160 -5.64 -10.86 -5.08
N GLU A 161 -6.84 -11.18 -5.57
CA GLU A 161 -7.05 -12.12 -6.67
C GLU A 161 -6.29 -11.70 -7.93
N TRP A 162 -6.38 -10.42 -8.30
CA TRP A 162 -5.60 -9.88 -9.41
C TRP A 162 -4.09 -10.07 -9.19
N ARG A 163 -3.58 -9.72 -8.00
CA ARG A 163 -2.15 -9.84 -7.69
C ARG A 163 -1.67 -11.29 -7.74
N LEU A 164 -2.45 -12.22 -7.19
CA LEU A 164 -2.17 -13.66 -7.26
C LEU A 164 -2.19 -14.18 -8.70
N GLY A 165 -3.07 -13.64 -9.55
CA GLY A 165 -3.13 -13.96 -10.97
C GLY A 165 -1.92 -13.48 -11.78
N ARG A 166 -0.98 -12.73 -11.17
CA ARG A 166 0.30 -12.31 -11.79
C ARG A 166 1.49 -13.16 -11.36
N LEU A 167 1.28 -14.12 -10.46
CA LEU A 167 2.31 -15.04 -10.01
C LEU A 167 2.08 -16.40 -10.64
N SER A 168 3.17 -17.14 -10.91
CA SER A 168 3.09 -18.55 -11.28
C SER A 168 2.36 -19.35 -10.19
N TYR A 169 1.65 -20.40 -10.58
CA TYR A 169 0.86 -21.22 -9.65
C TYR A 169 1.71 -21.81 -8.52
N ASN A 170 2.92 -22.29 -8.85
CA ASN A 170 3.90 -22.84 -7.92
C ASN A 170 4.99 -21.83 -7.50
N ALA A 171 4.74 -20.52 -7.62
CA ALA A 171 5.71 -19.52 -7.18
C ALA A 171 5.96 -19.66 -5.66
N PRO A 172 7.22 -19.80 -5.20
CA PRO A 172 7.49 -19.83 -3.77
C PRO A 172 7.01 -18.56 -3.05
N GLY A 173 6.41 -18.71 -1.87
CA GLY A 173 5.85 -17.60 -1.11
C GLY A 173 4.57 -16.99 -1.71
N ARG A 174 3.91 -17.69 -2.64
CA ARG A 174 2.62 -17.26 -3.21
C ARG A 174 1.56 -17.08 -2.13
N GLU A 175 1.50 -17.96 -1.12
CA GLU A 175 0.51 -17.82 -0.04
C GLU A 175 0.66 -16.52 0.74
N ALA A 176 1.88 -15.99 0.90
CA ALA A 176 2.11 -14.72 1.58
C ALA A 176 1.41 -13.53 0.88
N PHE A 177 1.08 -13.63 -0.41
CA PHE A 177 0.28 -12.62 -1.11
C PHE A 177 -1.23 -12.71 -0.80
N ALA A 178 -1.70 -13.78 -0.16
CA ALA A 178 -3.09 -13.96 0.29
C ALA A 178 -3.22 -13.88 1.82
N THR A 179 -2.13 -14.05 2.56
CA THR A 179 -2.12 -14.11 4.03
C THR A 179 -2.05 -12.72 4.65
N GLN A 180 -3.05 -12.40 5.47
CA GLN A 180 -3.02 -11.22 6.33
C GLN A 180 -1.90 -11.35 7.35
N ARG A 181 -1.26 -10.24 7.72
CA ARG A 181 -0.35 -10.21 8.86
C ARG A 181 -1.07 -10.46 10.17
N GLU A 182 -0.39 -11.15 11.06
CA GLU A 182 -0.84 -11.44 12.42
C GLU A 182 0.03 -10.75 13.46
N ALA A 183 -0.53 -10.54 14.65
CA ALA A 183 0.21 -9.99 15.77
C ALA A 183 1.20 -11.04 16.33
N GLY A 184 2.27 -10.58 16.98
CA GLY A 184 3.22 -11.46 17.65
C GLY A 184 4.62 -11.49 17.03
N SER A 185 4.80 -10.90 15.84
CA SER A 185 6.13 -10.74 15.23
C SER A 185 6.37 -9.33 14.69
N VAL A 186 7.63 -8.91 14.71
CA VAL A 186 8.06 -7.66 14.06
C VAL A 186 8.09 -7.89 12.56
N PHE A 187 7.36 -7.08 11.81
CA PHE A 187 7.42 -7.07 10.36
C PHE A 187 8.27 -5.89 9.91
N ASN A 188 9.38 -6.16 9.23
CA ASN A 188 10.33 -5.15 8.84
C ASN A 188 10.79 -5.32 7.39
N THR A 189 11.23 -4.21 6.80
CA THR A 189 11.91 -4.18 5.50
C THR A 189 13.28 -3.55 5.70
N LYS A 190 14.35 -4.30 5.43
CA LYS A 190 15.71 -3.74 5.38
C LYS A 190 15.81 -2.77 4.21
N LEU A 191 16.44 -1.62 4.42
CA LEU A 191 16.62 -0.60 3.39
C LEU A 191 17.89 -0.89 2.58
N ASP A 192 17.88 -1.97 1.82
CA ASP A 192 18.92 -2.32 0.85
C ASP A 192 18.36 -2.30 -0.59
N MET A 193 19.23 -2.57 -1.57
CA MET A 193 18.86 -2.68 -2.98
C MET A 193 17.98 -1.50 -3.45
N GLN A 194 16.76 -1.74 -3.93
CA GLN A 194 15.82 -0.71 -4.37
C GLN A 194 15.45 0.29 -3.26
N TYR A 195 15.35 -0.18 -2.01
CA TYR A 195 14.96 0.60 -0.85
C TYR A 195 16.10 1.47 -0.31
N ALA A 196 17.35 1.25 -0.73
CA ALA A 196 18.48 2.09 -0.33
C ALA A 196 18.29 3.57 -0.73
N SER A 197 17.53 3.83 -1.80
CA SER A 197 17.15 5.18 -2.25
C SER A 197 16.34 5.97 -1.21
N ILE A 198 15.71 5.30 -0.24
CA ILE A 198 14.89 5.89 0.82
C ILE A 198 15.75 6.48 1.95
N ILE A 199 16.96 5.94 2.16
CA ILE A 199 17.90 6.39 3.22
C ILE A 199 18.09 7.92 3.22
N PRO A 200 18.47 8.57 2.10
CA PRO A 200 18.62 10.02 2.08
C PRO A 200 17.29 10.76 2.33
N MET A 201 16.15 10.20 1.93
CA MET A 201 14.83 10.80 2.18
C MET A 201 14.52 10.83 3.69
N ILE A 202 14.82 9.75 4.41
CA ILE A 202 14.65 9.67 5.88
C ILE A 202 15.60 10.65 6.58
N ILE A 203 16.87 10.70 6.15
CA ILE A 203 17.89 11.58 6.75
C ILE A 203 17.50 13.05 6.61
N ASN A 204 17.03 13.44 5.42
CA ASN A 204 16.68 14.82 5.08
C ASN A 204 15.27 15.22 5.54
N ASN A 205 14.45 14.28 5.99
CA ASN A 205 13.11 14.59 6.50
C ASN A 205 13.21 15.41 7.79
N SER A 206 12.66 16.63 7.76
CA SER A 206 12.70 17.58 8.88
C SER A 206 12.00 17.09 10.15
N LYS A 207 11.11 16.08 10.03
CA LYS A 207 10.42 15.45 11.16
C LYS A 207 11.22 14.30 11.77
N SER A 208 12.26 13.79 11.09
CA SER A 208 13.13 12.73 11.61
C SER A 208 13.97 13.21 12.80
N LYS A 209 14.03 12.41 13.84
CA LYS A 209 14.79 12.68 15.06
C LYS A 209 16.06 11.83 15.11
N ARG A 210 17.14 12.37 15.70
CA ARG A 210 18.38 11.62 15.91
C ARG A 210 18.17 10.62 17.05
N LYS A 211 18.57 9.37 16.87
CA LYS A 211 18.51 8.31 17.88
C LYS A 211 19.68 7.35 17.68
N ARG A 212 20.23 6.79 18.76
CA ARG A 212 21.21 5.69 18.66
C ARG A 212 20.46 4.37 18.44
N TYR A 213 20.93 3.59 17.49
CA TYR A 213 20.43 2.24 17.23
C TYR A 213 20.79 1.31 18.38
N GLY A 214 19.84 0.46 18.79
CA GLY A 214 20.00 -0.44 19.95
C GLY A 214 19.88 -1.93 19.60
N GLY A 215 19.85 -2.28 18.31
CA GLY A 215 19.73 -3.67 17.88
C GLY A 215 21.02 -4.49 18.03
N PRO A 216 20.94 -5.82 17.90
CA PRO A 216 22.08 -6.73 17.95
C PRO A 216 23.14 -6.38 16.89
N TYR A 217 24.41 -6.66 17.20
CA TYR A 217 25.61 -6.46 16.36
C TYR A 217 25.96 -5.01 15.98
N LEU A 218 24.96 -4.19 15.64
CA LEU A 218 25.13 -2.85 15.08
C LEU A 218 24.72 -1.74 16.07
N SER A 219 24.68 -2.03 17.37
CA SER A 219 24.32 -1.08 18.42
C SER A 219 25.22 0.18 18.42
N GLY A 220 24.67 1.31 18.86
CA GLY A 220 25.38 2.58 19.00
C GLY A 220 25.50 3.43 17.74
N ILE A 221 25.15 2.90 16.56
CA ILE A 221 25.11 3.66 15.29
C ILE A 221 24.10 4.80 15.40
N GLU A 222 24.48 5.99 14.94
CA GLU A 222 23.58 7.14 14.96
C GLU A 222 22.64 7.12 13.75
N CYS A 223 21.34 7.12 14.01
CA CYS A 223 20.29 7.10 12.99
C CYS A 223 19.42 8.37 13.03
N LYS A 224 18.79 8.66 11.90
CA LYS A 224 17.58 9.47 11.78
C LYS A 224 16.37 8.54 11.78
N VAL A 225 15.37 8.87 12.59
CA VAL A 225 14.15 8.06 12.76
C VAL A 225 12.93 8.92 12.51
N TYR A 226 12.14 8.55 11.51
CA TYR A 226 10.80 9.11 11.26
C TYR A 226 9.75 8.15 11.82
N LYS A 227 8.92 8.64 12.74
CA LYS A 227 7.81 7.88 13.34
C LYS A 227 6.50 8.32 12.71
N GLN A 228 5.97 7.52 11.79
CA GLN A 228 4.70 7.78 11.14
C GLN A 228 3.55 7.51 12.10
N LYS A 229 2.54 8.39 12.05
CA LYS A 229 1.37 8.35 12.93
C LYS A 229 0.12 8.66 12.11
N GLY A 230 -0.95 7.91 12.34
CA GLY A 230 -2.29 8.17 11.83
C GLY A 230 -3.23 8.59 12.94
N LYS A 231 -4.42 9.11 12.59
CA LYS A 231 -5.42 9.52 13.58
C LYS A 231 -6.79 8.94 13.23
N ILE A 232 -7.32 8.07 14.09
CA ILE A 232 -8.66 7.48 13.95
C ILE A 232 -9.51 7.93 15.14
N HIS A 233 -10.65 8.57 14.88
CA HIS A 233 -11.59 9.05 15.91
C HIS A 233 -10.96 9.89 17.05
N GLY A 234 -9.97 10.74 16.73
CA GLY A 234 -9.31 11.55 17.76
C GLY A 234 -8.04 10.91 18.35
N GLN A 235 -7.90 9.59 18.21
CA GLN A 235 -6.78 8.84 18.77
C GLN A 235 -5.64 8.67 17.78
N GLU A 236 -4.42 8.89 18.26
CA GLU A 236 -3.20 8.66 17.50
C GLU A 236 -2.83 7.18 17.47
N ILE A 237 -2.59 6.66 16.27
CA ILE A 237 -2.17 5.28 16.01
C ILE A 237 -0.74 5.31 15.46
N PRO A 238 0.23 4.61 16.09
CA PRO A 238 1.55 4.47 15.50
C PRO A 238 1.47 3.56 14.27
N LEU A 239 2.09 4.01 13.18
CA LEU A 239 2.20 3.27 11.92
C LEU A 239 3.64 2.79 11.73
N ASN A 240 4.28 3.13 10.61
CA ASN A 240 5.65 2.73 10.32
C ASN A 240 6.68 3.58 11.09
N GLU A 241 7.79 2.98 11.51
CA GLU A 241 9.00 3.66 11.94
C GLU A 241 10.12 3.44 10.93
N LEU A 242 10.61 4.51 10.32
CA LEU A 242 11.64 4.47 9.29
C LEU A 242 12.97 4.91 9.89
N TRP A 243 13.97 4.05 9.84
CA TRP A 243 15.31 4.25 10.39
C TRP A 243 16.35 4.30 9.29
N ALA A 244 17.24 5.28 9.38
CA ALA A 244 18.38 5.42 8.47
C ALA A 244 19.62 5.84 9.26
N ALA A 245 20.69 5.06 9.18
CA ALA A 245 22.00 5.41 9.69
C ALA A 245 22.53 6.68 9.00
N ILE A 246 23.06 7.60 9.79
CA ILE A 246 23.55 8.90 9.30
C ILE A 246 24.89 8.71 8.58
N ASP A 247 25.74 7.84 9.09
CA ASP A 247 27.04 7.52 8.49
C ASP A 247 27.06 6.06 8.01
N GLN A 248 26.95 5.87 6.70
CA GLN A 248 26.99 4.54 6.08
C GLN A 248 28.38 3.90 6.16
N ARG A 249 29.46 4.69 6.34
CA ARG A 249 30.81 4.13 6.55
C ARG A 249 30.91 3.48 7.92
N GLN A 250 30.31 4.09 8.95
CA GLN A 250 30.23 3.49 10.28
C GLN A 250 29.50 2.14 10.24
N VAL A 251 28.41 2.04 9.48
CA VAL A 251 27.69 0.77 9.28
C VAL A 251 28.60 -0.26 8.63
N ALA A 252 29.30 0.09 7.56
CA ALA A 252 30.18 -0.83 6.83
C ALA A 252 31.34 -1.35 7.71
N VAL A 253 31.98 -0.48 8.48
CA VAL A 253 33.07 -0.87 9.39
C VAL A 253 32.55 -1.85 10.45
N LYS A 254 31.41 -1.55 11.09
CA LYS A 254 30.82 -2.47 12.09
C LYS A 254 30.37 -3.78 11.48
N LEU A 255 29.80 -3.78 10.28
CA LEU A 255 29.45 -5.02 9.59
C LEU A 255 30.69 -5.88 9.34
N GLN A 256 31.80 -5.28 8.89
CA GLN A 256 33.06 -6.00 8.71
C GLN A 256 33.57 -6.60 10.03
N GLU A 257 33.51 -5.85 11.13
CA GLU A 257 33.86 -6.36 12.47
C GLU A 257 32.99 -7.55 12.88
N VAL A 258 31.69 -7.52 12.55
CA VAL A 258 30.72 -8.58 12.87
C VAL A 258 30.95 -9.82 12.01
N TYR A 259 31.18 -9.68 10.71
CA TYR A 259 31.48 -10.82 9.82
C TYR A 259 32.81 -11.52 10.14
N ASN A 260 33.73 -10.84 10.83
CA ASN A 260 34.97 -11.44 11.30
C ASN A 260 34.81 -12.20 12.64
N GLN A 261 33.62 -12.19 13.24
CA GLN A 261 33.33 -12.96 14.44
C GLN A 261 33.01 -14.41 14.06
N ASP A 262 33.32 -15.35 14.95
CA ASP A 262 33.01 -16.77 14.81
C ASP A 262 31.53 -17.03 15.16
N VAL A 263 30.64 -16.43 14.36
CA VAL A 263 29.19 -16.57 14.46
C VAL A 263 28.70 -17.29 13.21
N ASP A 264 27.73 -18.18 13.40
CA ASP A 264 27.07 -18.84 12.29
C ASP A 264 26.51 -17.81 11.29
N PHE A 265 26.87 -17.96 10.01
CA PHE A 265 26.57 -16.99 8.98
C PHE A 265 25.06 -16.88 8.72
N GLU A 266 24.32 -17.99 8.78
CA GLU A 266 22.87 -17.99 8.55
C GLU A 266 22.15 -17.27 9.69
N VAL A 267 22.55 -17.53 10.94
CA VAL A 267 22.03 -16.83 12.12
C VAL A 267 22.33 -15.33 12.05
N LEU A 268 23.53 -14.97 11.61
CA LEU A 268 23.93 -13.58 11.46
C LEU A 268 23.09 -12.86 10.39
N GLU A 269 22.95 -13.45 9.19
CA GLU A 269 22.18 -12.87 8.10
C GLU A 269 20.70 -12.73 8.46
N ASP A 270 20.07 -13.75 9.06
CA ASP A 270 18.68 -13.65 9.52
C ASP A 270 18.52 -12.54 10.57
N THR A 271 19.47 -12.43 11.51
CA THR A 271 19.45 -11.37 12.51
C THR A 271 19.59 -9.98 11.88
N LEU A 272 20.53 -9.80 10.95
CA LEU A 272 20.75 -8.52 10.26
C LEU A 272 19.58 -8.17 9.34
N GLN A 273 18.90 -9.17 8.75
CA GLN A 273 17.71 -8.96 7.94
C GLN A 273 16.55 -8.38 8.77
N ARG A 274 16.43 -8.83 10.02
CA ARG A 274 15.41 -8.37 10.98
C ARG A 274 15.83 -7.09 11.74
N ASN A 275 17.13 -6.88 11.93
CA ASN A 275 17.68 -5.88 12.85
C ASN A 275 18.78 -5.00 12.23
N HIS A 276 18.50 -4.42 11.05
CA HIS A 276 19.39 -3.47 10.42
C HIS A 276 19.13 -2.02 10.88
N PRO A 277 20.15 -1.16 11.07
CA PRO A 277 19.98 0.27 11.39
C PRO A 277 19.38 1.10 10.25
N ASN A 278 19.42 0.58 9.01
CA ASN A 278 18.63 1.08 7.89
C ASN A 278 17.44 0.12 7.69
N ASN A 279 16.28 0.43 8.25
CA ASN A 279 15.08 -0.40 8.13
C ASN A 279 13.77 0.41 8.17
N ILE A 280 12.70 -0.22 7.71
CA ILE A 280 11.33 0.17 8.02
C ILE A 280 10.79 -0.86 8.98
N VAL A 281 10.43 -0.46 10.19
CA VAL A 281 9.61 -1.26 11.10
C VAL A 281 8.17 -0.91 10.78
N HIS A 282 7.40 -1.87 10.28
CA HIS A 282 6.06 -1.61 9.79
C HIS A 282 5.02 -1.46 10.91
N THR A 283 3.87 -0.90 10.56
CA THR A 283 2.68 -0.85 11.42
C THR A 283 2.44 -2.20 12.09
N ASP A 284 2.29 -2.22 13.41
CA ASP A 284 2.03 -3.43 14.19
C ASP A 284 0.66 -4.03 13.80
N ALA A 285 0.63 -5.35 13.57
CA ALA A 285 -0.54 -6.05 13.09
C ALA A 285 -1.75 -5.95 14.04
N ARG A 286 -1.51 -5.67 15.34
CA ARG A 286 -2.58 -5.42 16.33
C ARG A 286 -3.48 -4.24 15.97
N TYR A 287 -3.01 -3.31 15.14
CA TYR A 287 -3.81 -2.17 14.67
C TYR A 287 -4.59 -2.46 13.38
N LEU A 288 -4.38 -3.62 12.73
CA LEU A 288 -5.01 -3.90 11.44
C LEU A 288 -6.53 -3.96 11.55
N SER A 289 -7.08 -4.50 12.65
CA SER A 289 -8.54 -4.56 12.84
C SER A 289 -9.17 -3.15 12.83
N VAL A 290 -8.62 -2.22 13.63
CA VAL A 290 -9.14 -0.85 13.69
C VAL A 290 -8.90 -0.08 12.40
N ILE A 291 -7.75 -0.29 11.74
CA ILE A 291 -7.46 0.36 10.45
C ILE A 291 -8.38 -0.16 9.35
N LYS A 292 -8.68 -1.47 9.31
CA LYS A 292 -9.64 -2.05 8.36
C LYS A 292 -11.03 -1.47 8.57
N GLY A 293 -11.49 -1.35 9.82
CA GLY A 293 -12.75 -0.66 10.14
C GLY A 293 -12.76 0.79 9.65
N HIS A 294 -11.64 1.51 9.79
CA HIS A 294 -11.52 2.87 9.27
C HIS A 294 -11.53 2.93 7.73
N LEU A 295 -10.85 2.01 7.04
CA LEU A 295 -10.87 1.90 5.58
C LEU A 295 -12.29 1.60 5.06
N GLU A 296 -13.07 0.78 5.77
CA GLU A 296 -14.50 0.56 5.45
C GLU A 296 -15.32 1.85 5.58
N GLN A 297 -15.09 2.64 6.63
CA GLN A 297 -15.78 3.92 6.79
C GLN A 297 -15.43 4.90 5.66
N LEU A 298 -14.15 4.99 5.30
CA LEU A 298 -13.68 5.84 4.19
C LEU A 298 -14.25 5.37 2.86
N PHE A 299 -14.25 4.06 2.60
CA PHE A 299 -14.85 3.48 1.39
C PHE A 299 -16.35 3.77 1.30
N ASN A 300 -17.08 3.63 2.40
CA ASN A 300 -18.51 3.93 2.44
C ASN A 300 -18.83 5.41 2.15
N GLN A 301 -17.93 6.33 2.52
CA GLN A 301 -18.01 7.73 2.10
C GLN A 301 -17.69 7.88 0.61
N ALA A 302 -16.60 7.25 0.16
CA ALA A 302 -16.11 7.35 -1.21
C ALA A 302 -17.04 6.69 -2.25
N LYS A 303 -17.92 5.75 -1.88
CA LYS A 303 -18.84 5.12 -2.85
C LYS A 303 -20.11 5.94 -3.15
N SER A 304 -20.27 7.10 -2.52
CA SER A 304 -21.38 8.04 -2.79
C SER A 304 -20.99 9.04 -3.88
N PRO A 305 -21.95 9.65 -4.63
CA PRO A 305 -21.63 10.73 -5.56
C PRO A 305 -20.98 11.92 -4.83
N LEU A 306 -19.79 12.32 -5.27
CA LEU A 306 -18.97 13.38 -4.65
C LEU A 306 -18.48 14.35 -5.72
N ARG A 307 -18.12 15.57 -5.30
CA ARG A 307 -17.36 16.44 -6.20
C ARG A 307 -15.97 15.84 -6.42
N LYS A 308 -15.42 16.02 -7.62
CA LYS A 308 -14.11 15.47 -8.01
C LYS A 308 -13.01 15.69 -6.95
N ARG A 309 -12.92 16.89 -6.37
CA ARG A 309 -11.93 17.20 -5.33
C ARG A 309 -12.15 16.38 -4.04
N GLU A 310 -13.39 16.25 -3.59
CA GLU A 310 -13.74 15.50 -2.38
C GLU A 310 -13.46 13.99 -2.59
N ALA A 311 -13.79 13.47 -3.77
CA ALA A 311 -13.45 12.12 -4.17
C ALA A 311 -11.93 11.89 -4.16
N LEU A 312 -11.15 12.79 -4.78
CA LEU A 312 -9.69 12.72 -4.78
C LEU A 312 -9.09 12.72 -3.36
N ASP A 313 -9.58 13.59 -2.48
CA ASP A 313 -9.10 13.66 -1.11
C ASP A 313 -9.39 12.35 -0.34
N LEU A 314 -10.58 11.77 -0.50
CA LEU A 314 -10.92 10.47 0.12
C LEU A 314 -10.11 9.31 -0.46
N ILE A 315 -9.92 9.28 -1.77
CA ILE A 315 -9.11 8.24 -2.44
C ILE A 315 -7.65 8.31 -1.96
N ALA A 316 -7.09 9.51 -1.85
CA ALA A 316 -5.74 9.71 -1.32
C ALA A 316 -5.61 9.22 0.13
N ARG A 317 -6.62 9.48 0.98
CA ARG A 317 -6.67 8.96 2.36
C ARG A 317 -6.72 7.44 2.40
N ILE A 318 -7.57 6.83 1.58
CA ILE A 318 -7.69 5.36 1.48
C ILE A 318 -6.36 4.75 1.04
N HIS A 319 -5.71 5.32 0.02
CA HIS A 319 -4.38 4.86 -0.41
C HIS A 319 -3.36 5.00 0.72
N TRP A 320 -3.32 6.16 1.39
CA TRP A 320 -2.40 6.41 2.51
C TRP A 320 -2.55 5.39 3.63
N TRP A 321 -3.79 5.15 4.09
CA TRP A 321 -4.06 4.19 5.16
C TRP A 321 -3.74 2.76 4.74
N ALA A 322 -4.16 2.33 3.54
CA ALA A 322 -3.93 0.98 3.05
C ALA A 322 -2.44 0.69 2.82
N ALA A 323 -1.70 1.62 2.22
CA ALA A 323 -0.26 1.47 2.02
C ALA A 323 0.51 1.49 3.34
N SER A 324 0.18 2.43 4.24
CA SER A 324 0.89 2.57 5.52
C SER A 324 0.59 1.42 6.48
N ALA A 325 -0.61 0.84 6.44
CA ALA A 325 -0.96 -0.31 7.27
C ALA A 325 -0.21 -1.58 6.87
N ALA A 326 0.09 -1.72 5.57
CA ALA A 326 0.61 -2.95 4.96
C ALA A 326 -0.11 -4.21 5.47
N PRO A 327 -1.41 -4.42 5.16
CA PRO A 327 -2.25 -5.41 5.84
C PRO A 327 -1.82 -6.87 5.65
N ASP A 328 -1.22 -7.19 4.51
CA ASP A 328 -0.88 -8.56 4.12
C ASP A 328 0.64 -8.77 4.11
N MET A 329 1.07 -10.03 4.28
CA MET A 329 2.50 -10.42 4.36
C MET A 329 3.27 -10.02 3.10
N ARG A 330 2.61 -10.01 1.93
CA ARG A 330 3.15 -9.52 0.65
C ARG A 330 2.09 -8.80 -0.19
N GLY A 331 2.57 -7.88 -1.03
CA GLY A 331 1.78 -7.24 -2.10
C GLY A 331 0.88 -6.08 -1.68
N SER A 332 0.95 -5.62 -0.43
CA SER A 332 0.09 -4.54 0.10
C SER A 332 0.19 -3.23 -0.70
N ALA A 333 1.37 -2.84 -1.19
CA ALA A 333 1.55 -1.63 -2.00
C ALA A 333 0.75 -1.70 -3.31
N ALA A 334 0.87 -2.80 -4.05
CA ALA A 334 0.13 -3.01 -5.30
C ALA A 334 -1.39 -3.04 -5.05
N LYS A 335 -1.84 -3.69 -3.97
CA LYS A 335 -3.26 -3.75 -3.62
C LYS A 335 -3.83 -2.38 -3.24
N ALA A 336 -3.04 -1.56 -2.52
CA ALA A 336 -3.44 -0.21 -2.14
C ALA A 336 -3.60 0.71 -3.36
N GLU A 337 -2.65 0.69 -4.30
CA GLU A 337 -2.78 1.45 -5.55
C GLU A 337 -3.95 0.94 -6.40
N PHE A 338 -4.15 -0.39 -6.47
CA PHE A 338 -5.28 -0.99 -7.18
C PHE A 338 -6.60 -0.44 -6.65
N ALA A 339 -6.78 -0.48 -5.33
CA ALA A 339 -8.00 -0.01 -4.67
C ALA A 339 -8.23 1.49 -4.90
N ALA A 340 -7.16 2.31 -4.80
CA ALA A 340 -7.24 3.75 -5.05
C ALA A 340 -7.65 4.06 -6.49
N ARG A 341 -7.08 3.35 -7.48
CA ARG A 341 -7.44 3.48 -8.89
C ARG A 341 -8.85 2.99 -9.19
N ALA A 342 -9.28 1.88 -8.60
CA ALA A 342 -10.63 1.38 -8.76
C ALA A 342 -11.69 2.38 -8.27
N LEU A 343 -11.45 3.02 -7.11
CA LEU A 343 -12.32 4.08 -6.62
C LEU A 343 -12.30 5.31 -7.52
N ALA A 344 -11.14 5.75 -8.00
CA ALA A 344 -11.05 6.84 -8.97
C ALA A 344 -11.86 6.56 -10.23
N ASN A 345 -11.68 5.35 -10.80
CA ASN A 345 -12.42 4.87 -11.95
C ASN A 345 -13.93 4.83 -11.70
N ALA A 346 -14.39 4.45 -10.50
CA ALA A 346 -15.81 4.48 -10.16
C ALA A 346 -16.39 5.90 -10.25
N HIS A 347 -15.61 6.93 -9.89
CA HIS A 347 -15.96 8.35 -10.03
C HIS A 347 -15.75 8.91 -11.44
N GLY A 348 -15.33 8.09 -12.41
CA GLY A 348 -14.96 8.54 -13.75
C GLY A 348 -13.74 9.45 -13.75
N ILE A 349 -12.87 9.33 -12.75
CA ILE A 349 -11.60 10.04 -12.64
C ILE A 349 -10.48 9.12 -13.12
N GLU A 350 -9.75 9.56 -14.12
CA GLU A 350 -8.60 8.82 -14.65
C GLU A 350 -7.33 9.26 -13.93
N PHE A 351 -6.64 8.31 -13.30
CA PHE A 351 -5.33 8.54 -12.68
C PHE A 351 -4.22 8.24 -13.69
N PRO A 352 -3.42 9.24 -14.09
CA PRO A 352 -2.17 8.98 -14.79
C PRO A 352 -1.22 8.10 -13.93
N PRO A 353 -0.17 7.57 -14.54
CA PRO A 353 0.90 6.93 -13.79
C PRO A 353 1.51 7.86 -12.75
N PHE A 354 2.06 7.29 -11.68
CA PHE A 354 2.96 8.02 -10.81
C PHE A 354 4.22 8.41 -11.59
N ARG A 355 4.76 9.58 -11.27
CA ARG A 355 5.97 10.13 -11.88
C ARG A 355 7.17 9.23 -11.65
N ASP A 356 8.17 9.40 -12.50
CA ASP A 356 9.47 8.77 -12.29
C ASP A 356 10.07 9.19 -10.94
N GLY A 357 10.63 8.23 -10.21
CA GLY A 357 11.15 8.44 -8.86
C GLY A 357 10.10 8.48 -7.75
N ILE A 358 8.80 8.41 -8.07
CA ILE A 358 7.72 8.40 -7.09
C ILE A 358 7.20 6.97 -6.89
N VAL A 359 7.40 6.46 -5.68
CA VAL A 359 6.88 5.16 -5.23
C VAL A 359 5.80 5.43 -4.17
N PRO A 360 4.51 5.24 -4.49
CA PRO A 360 3.40 5.86 -3.74
C PRO A 360 3.26 5.36 -2.30
N ASP A 361 3.54 4.09 -2.03
CA ASP A 361 3.54 3.54 -0.68
C ASP A 361 4.69 4.10 0.16
N ILE A 362 5.86 4.33 -0.44
CA ILE A 362 6.98 4.99 0.23
C ILE A 362 6.68 6.47 0.51
N GLU A 363 6.08 7.19 -0.43
CA GLU A 363 5.60 8.56 -0.20
C GLU A 363 4.56 8.61 0.92
N ALA A 364 3.68 7.61 1.02
CA ALA A 364 2.72 7.49 2.12
C ALA A 364 3.45 7.30 3.45
N MET A 365 4.36 6.34 3.52
CA MET A 365 5.15 5.99 4.72
C MET A 365 6.05 7.14 5.20
N LEU A 366 6.52 8.01 4.31
CA LEU A 366 7.38 9.16 4.62
C LEU A 366 6.61 10.44 4.98
N SER A 367 5.29 10.41 4.99
CA SER A 367 4.45 11.60 5.18
C SER A 367 3.33 11.39 6.19
N SER A 368 2.71 12.48 6.63
CA SER A 368 1.44 12.44 7.35
C SER A 368 0.29 12.32 6.36
N GLU A 369 -0.86 11.79 6.79
CA GLU A 369 -2.08 11.70 5.97
C GLU A 369 -2.39 13.04 5.29
N LYS A 370 -2.38 14.14 6.05
CA LYS A 370 -2.66 15.48 5.53
C LYS A 370 -1.71 15.87 4.40
N ASN A 371 -0.40 15.70 4.60
CA ASN A 371 0.59 16.08 3.60
C ASN A 371 0.51 15.18 2.36
N PHE A 372 0.20 13.90 2.54
CA PHE A 372 0.01 12.98 1.43
C PHE A 372 -1.19 13.38 0.58
N VAL A 373 -2.33 13.66 1.20
CA VAL A 373 -3.57 14.11 0.53
C VAL A 373 -3.33 15.41 -0.24
N GLU A 374 -2.71 16.41 0.39
CA GLU A 374 -2.41 17.71 -0.24
C GLU A 374 -1.50 17.57 -1.47
N ARG A 375 -0.56 16.62 -1.45
CA ARG A 375 0.41 16.40 -2.54
C ARG A 375 0.00 15.31 -3.52
N TYR A 376 -1.09 14.58 -3.27
CA TYR A 376 -1.38 13.32 -3.96
C TYR A 376 -1.43 13.47 -5.49
N SER A 377 -2.13 14.50 -5.99
CA SER A 377 -2.19 14.77 -7.43
C SER A 377 -0.86 15.21 -8.04
N SER A 378 0.09 15.72 -7.24
CA SER A 378 1.43 16.13 -7.71
C SER A 378 2.38 14.95 -7.91
N PHE A 379 2.02 13.78 -7.38
CA PHE A 379 2.76 12.53 -7.57
C PHE A 379 2.56 11.94 -8.96
N MET A 380 1.51 12.33 -9.68
CA MET A 380 1.16 11.80 -10.99
C MET A 380 1.80 12.63 -12.12
N GLU A 381 1.99 12.01 -13.29
CA GLU A 381 2.65 12.65 -14.44
C GLU A 381 1.92 13.90 -14.93
N ARG A 382 0.59 13.89 -14.80
CA ARG A 382 -0.30 15.03 -15.04
C ARG A 382 -1.45 15.02 -14.04
N ARG A 383 -2.26 16.07 -14.03
CA ARG A 383 -3.44 16.14 -13.15
C ARG A 383 -4.46 15.05 -13.55
N PRO A 384 -5.12 14.40 -12.57
CA PRO A 384 -6.23 13.49 -12.85
C PRO A 384 -7.33 14.15 -13.67
N SER A 385 -7.79 13.49 -14.74
CA SER A 385 -8.83 13.99 -15.65
C SER A 385 -10.20 13.42 -15.31
#